data_AF-A0A969AF50-F1
#
_entry.id   AF-A0A969AF50-F1
#
_cell.length_a   1.000
_cell.length_b   1.000
_cell.length_c   1.000
_cell.angle_alpha   90.00
_cell.angle_beta   90.00
_cell.angle_gamma   90.00
#
_symmetry.space_group_name_H-M   'P 1'
#
loop_
_entity.id
_entity.type
_entity.pdbx_description
1 polymer ?
#
loop_
_entity_poly.entity_id
_entity_poly.type
_entity_poly.pdbx_seq_one_letter_code
_entity_poly.pdbx_strand_id
1 'polypeptide(L)'
;MGILARITSKVSRTQNTTNIQSSSIESIGHAIDKQTVLRATDSQVYSPVNPGNYNSIRTVPICEDPRYFTKREADGFKRLATEKAESARQSQRAYKSLSKIERSDAIVHKSHRKYEGVVADEELAKLRSNAKQARHLHALRPEYARLGVGLDRADNSATVRIAELKSKAKESF
;
A
#
# COMPACT_ATOMS: atom_id res chain seq x y z
N MET A 1 53.38 -34.86 3.44
CA MET A 1 53.79 -35.96 2.55
C MET A 1 52.54 -36.77 2.20
N GLY A 2 52.20 -36.91 0.90
CA GLY A 2 51.06 -37.70 0.37
C GLY A 2 49.88 -36.85 -0.16
N ILE A 3 49.96 -36.21 -1.34
CA ILE A 3 49.53 -36.73 -2.68
C ILE A 3 47.98 -36.73 -2.82
N LEU A 4 47.37 -35.64 -3.32
CA LEU A 4 46.93 -35.41 -4.73
C LEU A 4 45.72 -36.24 -5.19
N ALA A 5 44.59 -35.58 -5.47
CA ALA A 5 44.01 -35.50 -6.82
C ALA A 5 42.72 -34.65 -6.86
N ARG A 6 42.75 -33.55 -7.62
CA ARG A 6 41.59 -32.92 -8.27
C ARG A 6 41.29 -33.68 -9.56
N ILE A 7 40.04 -33.63 -10.05
CA ILE A 7 39.62 -33.18 -11.41
C ILE A 7 38.21 -33.74 -11.74
N THR A 8 37.27 -32.80 -11.90
CA THR A 8 36.16 -32.63 -12.90
C THR A 8 35.45 -33.88 -13.48
N SER A 9 34.14 -33.90 -13.74
CA SER A 9 33.39 -32.99 -14.63
C SER A 9 31.90 -33.40 -14.76
N LYS A 10 31.05 -32.40 -15.06
CA LYS A 10 29.81 -32.39 -15.89
C LYS A 10 28.83 -33.59 -15.84
N VAL A 11 27.55 -33.31 -15.60
CA VAL A 11 26.49 -33.17 -16.64
C VAL A 11 25.15 -32.79 -15.98
N SER A 12 24.47 -31.85 -16.62
CA SER A 12 23.19 -31.21 -16.33
C SER A 12 22.00 -32.17 -16.16
N ARG A 13 21.08 -31.85 -15.24
CA ARG A 13 19.65 -32.10 -15.46
C ARG A 13 18.78 -31.05 -14.78
N THR A 14 18.31 -30.12 -15.61
CA THR A 14 17.13 -29.30 -15.40
C THR A 14 15.94 -30.19 -15.06
N GLN A 15 15.33 -30.00 -13.90
CA GLN A 15 13.91 -30.27 -13.67
C GLN A 15 13.30 -29.09 -12.93
N ASN A 16 12.69 -28.21 -13.73
CA ASN A 16 11.52 -27.44 -13.34
C ASN A 16 10.46 -28.43 -12.87
N THR A 17 10.10 -28.37 -11.60
CA THR A 17 8.79 -28.82 -11.12
C THR A 17 8.41 -27.90 -9.98
N THR A 18 7.60 -26.92 -10.35
CA THR A 18 6.59 -26.22 -9.55
C THR A 18 6.20 -27.02 -8.31
N ASN A 19 6.80 -26.69 -7.17
CA ASN A 19 6.29 -27.08 -5.87
C ASN A 19 5.67 -25.82 -5.25
N ILE A 20 4.54 -25.40 -5.83
CA ILE A 20 3.56 -24.59 -5.12
C ILE A 20 2.93 -25.57 -4.13
N GLN A 21 3.62 -25.81 -3.02
CA GLN A 21 2.97 -26.32 -1.82
C GLN A 21 2.13 -25.16 -1.30
N SER A 22 0.90 -25.13 -1.80
CA SER A 22 -0.26 -24.55 -1.17
C SER A 22 -0.41 -25.17 0.22
N SER A 23 0.38 -24.68 1.17
CA SER A 23 0.04 -24.75 2.58
C SER A 23 -1.16 -23.84 2.77
N SER A 24 -2.31 -24.50 2.93
CA SER A 24 -3.61 -23.96 3.27
C SER A 24 -3.59 -23.31 4.66
N ILE A 25 -2.93 -22.15 4.75
CA ILE A 25 -3.27 -21.07 5.67
C ILE A 25 -3.91 -20.01 4.79
N GLU A 26 -5.20 -20.19 4.54
CA GLU A 26 -5.96 -19.26 3.73
C GLU A 26 -5.99 -17.88 4.40
N SER A 27 -5.46 -16.90 3.66
CA SER A 27 -6.14 -15.63 3.43
C SER A 27 -6.38 -14.73 4.65
N ILE A 28 -5.30 -14.33 5.33
CA ILE A 28 -5.22 -12.95 5.81
C ILE A 28 -4.10 -12.31 5.00
N GLY A 29 -4.47 -11.71 3.87
CA GLY A 29 -3.56 -11.11 2.90
C GLY A 29 -2.75 -9.97 3.50
N HIS A 30 -1.59 -10.29 4.06
CA HIS A 30 -0.60 -9.31 4.54
C HIS A 30 0.44 -8.95 3.46
N ALA A 31 0.39 -9.60 2.30
CA ALA A 31 1.28 -9.29 1.20
C ALA A 31 0.73 -8.07 0.44
N ILE A 32 1.23 -6.89 0.78
CA ILE A 32 1.09 -5.70 -0.08
C ILE A 32 1.66 -6.09 -1.44
N ASP A 33 0.81 -6.15 -2.48
CA ASP A 33 1.24 -6.55 -3.81
C ASP A 33 2.22 -5.52 -4.36
N LYS A 34 3.50 -5.90 -4.46
CA LYS A 34 4.59 -5.07 -4.97
C LYS A 34 4.29 -4.52 -6.37
N GLN A 35 3.55 -5.27 -7.18
CA GLN A 35 3.16 -4.84 -8.52
C GLN A 35 2.15 -3.69 -8.46
N THR A 36 1.29 -3.64 -7.44
CA THR A 36 0.34 -2.53 -7.26
C THR A 36 1.01 -1.26 -6.76
N VAL A 37 1.99 -1.36 -5.85
CA VAL A 37 2.66 -0.19 -5.24
C VAL A 37 3.67 0.46 -6.19
N LEU A 38 4.35 -0.34 -7.01
CA LEU A 38 5.34 0.17 -7.97
C LEU A 38 4.73 0.55 -9.33
N ARG A 39 3.42 0.36 -9.52
CA ARG A 39 2.74 0.76 -10.75
C ARG A 39 2.73 2.28 -10.89
N ALA A 40 2.93 2.77 -12.11
CA ALA A 40 2.70 4.17 -12.42
C ALA A 40 1.26 4.55 -12.02
N THR A 41 1.11 5.76 -11.47
CA THR A 41 -0.19 6.27 -11.01
C THR A 41 -1.18 6.46 -12.17
N ASP A 42 -0.67 6.69 -13.38
CA ASP A 42 -1.44 6.73 -14.63
C ASP A 42 -0.58 6.21 -15.80
N SER A 43 -1.26 5.70 -16.82
CA SER A 43 -0.74 5.22 -18.11
C SER A 43 0.03 6.27 -18.91
N GLN A 44 -0.29 7.55 -18.75
CA GLN A 44 0.35 8.66 -19.46
C GLN A 44 1.60 9.21 -18.76
N VAL A 45 1.93 8.72 -17.56
CA VAL A 45 3.09 9.19 -16.80
C VAL A 45 4.38 8.65 -17.41
N TYR A 46 5.35 9.55 -17.61
CA TYR A 46 6.69 9.18 -18.04
C TYR A 46 7.32 8.21 -17.03
N SER A 47 7.63 7.01 -17.49
CA SER A 47 8.16 5.92 -16.68
C SER A 47 9.07 5.04 -17.55
N PRO A 48 9.88 4.14 -16.98
CA PRO A 48 10.72 3.25 -17.79
C PRO A 48 9.95 2.42 -18.82
N VAL A 49 8.66 2.16 -18.59
CA VAL A 49 7.76 1.45 -19.51
C VAL A 49 7.01 2.37 -20.49
N ASN A 50 6.99 3.69 -20.23
CA ASN A 50 6.50 4.72 -21.14
C ASN A 50 7.52 5.88 -21.17
N PRO A 51 8.62 5.75 -21.94
CA PRO A 51 9.73 6.69 -21.87
C PRO A 51 9.47 8.01 -22.64
N GLY A 52 8.27 8.17 -23.20
CA GLY A 52 7.91 9.34 -23.98
C GLY A 52 8.44 9.33 -25.42
N ASN A 53 8.29 10.46 -26.11
CA ASN A 53 8.75 10.65 -27.47
C ASN A 53 10.12 11.34 -27.50
N TYR A 54 11.14 10.67 -28.02
CA TYR A 54 12.50 11.21 -28.18
C TYR A 54 12.76 11.88 -29.53
N ASN A 55 11.74 11.98 -30.39
CA ASN A 55 11.90 12.58 -31.71
C ASN A 55 12.25 14.07 -31.62
N SER A 56 13.19 14.48 -32.45
CA SER A 56 13.52 15.89 -32.62
C SER A 56 12.50 16.58 -33.53
N ILE A 57 11.91 17.68 -33.07
CA ILE A 57 11.02 18.50 -33.91
C ILE A 57 11.88 19.37 -34.82
N ARG A 58 11.87 19.10 -36.13
CA ARG A 58 12.48 19.99 -37.15
C ARG A 58 11.38 20.68 -37.94
N THR A 59 11.41 22.01 -37.93
CA THR A 59 10.41 22.84 -38.65
C THR A 59 10.78 23.05 -40.12
N VAL A 60 12.08 23.05 -40.43
CA VAL A 60 12.61 23.19 -41.79
C VAL A 60 13.60 22.05 -42.03
N PRO A 61 13.59 21.41 -43.22
CA PRO A 61 14.58 20.39 -43.58
C PRO A 61 15.99 20.99 -43.62
N ILE A 62 17.00 20.12 -43.49
CA ILE A 62 18.40 20.54 -43.58
C ILE A 62 18.68 20.95 -45.03
N CYS A 63 19.42 22.04 -45.22
CA CYS A 63 19.96 22.37 -46.55
C CYS A 63 21.21 21.52 -46.77
N GLU A 64 21.09 20.48 -47.58
CA GLU A 64 22.16 19.49 -47.80
C GLU A 64 23.25 20.02 -48.74
N ASP A 65 22.87 20.78 -49.77
CA ASP A 65 23.78 21.37 -50.76
C ASP A 65 23.85 22.91 -50.65
N PRO A 66 25.01 23.52 -50.93
CA PRO A 66 25.12 24.98 -51.02
C PRO A 66 24.34 25.52 -52.23
N ARG A 67 23.40 26.43 -51.99
CA ARG A 67 22.55 27.07 -53.02
C ARG A 67 22.28 28.54 -52.69
N TYR A 68 22.03 29.36 -53.72
CA TYR A 68 21.52 30.73 -53.57
C TYR A 68 20.01 30.77 -53.30
N PHE A 69 19.61 31.58 -52.31
CA PHE A 69 18.20 31.82 -51.99
C PHE A 69 17.71 33.12 -52.61
N THR A 70 16.47 33.13 -53.07
CA THR A 70 15.80 34.35 -53.52
C THR A 70 15.40 35.22 -52.32
N LYS A 71 15.23 36.53 -52.54
CA LYS A 71 14.81 37.48 -51.50
C LYS A 71 13.50 37.04 -50.81
N ARG A 72 12.53 36.52 -51.58
CA ARG A 72 11.24 36.05 -51.05
C ARG A 72 11.39 34.84 -50.14
N GLU A 73 12.27 33.89 -50.49
CA GLU A 73 12.59 32.73 -49.64
C GLU A 73 13.26 33.18 -48.33
N ALA A 74 14.24 34.07 -48.43
CA ALA A 74 14.93 34.63 -47.26
C ALA A 74 13.98 35.37 -46.30
N ASP A 75 13.10 36.23 -46.82
CA ASP A 75 12.10 36.94 -46.01
C ASP A 75 11.06 35.98 -45.40
N GLY A 76 10.71 34.90 -46.12
CA GLY A 76 9.90 33.81 -45.61
C GLY A 76 10.54 33.10 -44.42
N PHE A 77 11.82 32.73 -44.54
CA PHE A 77 12.58 32.11 -43.45
C PHE A 77 12.72 33.02 -42.24
N LYS A 78 12.96 34.32 -42.45
CA LYS A 78 13.05 35.30 -41.36
C LYS A 78 11.77 35.34 -40.52
N ARG A 79 10.61 35.38 -41.18
CA ARG A 79 9.31 35.39 -40.49
C ARG A 79 9.02 34.08 -39.77
N LEU A 80 9.32 32.94 -40.40
CA LEU A 80 9.16 31.63 -39.76
C LEU A 80 10.09 31.50 -38.54
N ALA A 81 11.33 31.98 -38.63
CA ALA A 81 12.27 31.99 -37.52
C ALA A 81 11.75 32.83 -36.34
N THR A 82 11.18 34.02 -36.59
CA THR A 82 10.58 34.85 -35.53
C THR A 82 9.38 34.16 -34.87
N GLU A 83 8.47 33.59 -35.65
CA GLU A 83 7.29 32.88 -35.13
C GLU A 83 7.69 31.68 -34.25
N LYS A 84 8.66 30.88 -34.71
CA LYS A 84 9.13 29.71 -33.95
C LYS A 84 9.91 30.11 -32.70
N ALA A 85 10.67 31.20 -32.73
CA ALA A 85 11.33 31.72 -31.54
C ALA A 85 10.32 32.16 -30.47
N GLU A 86 9.23 32.83 -30.86
CA GLU A 86 8.15 33.20 -29.95
C GLU A 86 7.41 31.97 -29.42
N SER A 87 7.07 31.03 -30.30
CA SER A 87 6.44 29.76 -29.95
C SER A 87 7.28 28.98 -28.93
N ALA A 88 8.60 28.94 -29.11
CA ALA A 88 9.53 28.29 -28.20
C ALA A 88 9.56 28.96 -26.82
N ARG A 89 9.54 30.31 -26.77
CA ARG A 89 9.45 31.06 -25.50
C ARG A 89 8.16 30.76 -24.75
N GLN A 90 7.02 30.71 -25.45
CA GLN A 90 5.74 30.34 -24.82
C GLN A 90 5.74 28.89 -24.35
N SER A 91 6.28 27.97 -25.15
CA SER A 91 6.42 26.55 -24.77
C SER A 91 7.29 26.40 -23.52
N GLN A 92 8.41 27.11 -23.44
CA GLN A 92 9.26 27.10 -22.24
C GLN A 92 8.51 27.58 -21.00
N ARG A 93 7.71 28.65 -21.12
CA ARG A 93 6.88 29.15 -20.02
C ARG A 93 5.81 28.13 -19.62
N ALA A 94 5.13 27.54 -20.60
CA ALA A 94 4.14 26.49 -20.36
C ALA A 94 4.75 25.29 -19.63
N TYR A 95 5.90 24.76 -20.09
CA TYR A 95 6.58 23.65 -19.43
C TYR A 95 7.04 23.98 -18.01
N LYS A 96 7.49 25.22 -17.75
CA LYS A 96 7.79 25.65 -16.39
C LYS A 96 6.54 25.61 -15.50
N SER A 97 5.42 26.12 -15.98
CA SER A 97 4.15 26.10 -15.24
C SER A 97 3.65 24.67 -15.02
N LEU A 98 3.65 23.83 -16.06
CA LEU A 98 3.27 22.42 -15.96
C LEU A 98 4.16 21.68 -14.95
N SER A 99 5.48 21.89 -14.98
CA SER A 99 6.39 21.29 -14.00
C SER A 99 6.11 21.72 -12.56
N LYS A 100 5.57 22.93 -12.37
CA LYS A 100 5.18 23.43 -11.05
C LYS A 100 3.88 22.76 -10.58
N ILE A 101 2.92 22.58 -11.47
CA ILE A 101 1.67 21.85 -11.20
C ILE A 101 1.98 20.41 -10.79
N GLU A 102 2.76 19.68 -11.58
CA GLU A 102 3.17 18.30 -11.28
C GLU A 102 3.88 18.18 -9.92
N ARG A 103 4.72 19.15 -9.56
CA ARG A 103 5.34 19.18 -8.23
C ARG A 103 4.33 19.39 -7.11
N SER A 104 3.35 20.29 -7.32
CA SER A 104 2.26 20.50 -6.37
C SER A 104 1.41 19.25 -6.19
N ASP A 105 1.05 18.58 -7.27
CA ASP A 105 0.27 17.34 -7.24
C ASP A 105 1.06 16.22 -6.53
N ALA A 106 2.37 16.12 -6.78
CA ALA A 106 3.23 15.19 -6.06
C ALA A 106 3.29 15.47 -4.55
N ILE A 107 3.25 16.74 -4.12
CA ILE A 107 3.20 17.11 -2.70
C ILE A 107 1.88 16.63 -2.08
N VAL A 108 0.75 16.86 -2.76
CA VAL A 108 -0.58 16.42 -2.31
C VAL A 108 -0.64 14.90 -2.23
N HIS A 109 -0.14 14.19 -3.25
CA HIS A 109 -0.11 12.73 -3.24
C HIS A 109 0.73 12.21 -2.06
N LYS A 110 1.92 12.77 -1.81
CA LYS A 110 2.77 12.39 -0.67
C LYS A 110 2.09 12.65 0.68
N SER A 111 1.48 13.82 0.85
CA SER A 111 0.80 14.16 2.10
C SER A 111 -0.41 13.24 2.34
N HIS A 112 -1.15 12.90 1.30
CA HIS A 112 -2.27 11.97 1.39
C HIS A 112 -1.82 10.56 1.79
N ARG A 113 -0.77 10.01 1.16
CA ARG A 113 -0.22 8.68 1.56
C ARG A 113 0.28 8.66 3.00
N LYS A 114 0.88 9.77 3.47
CA LYS A 114 1.27 9.92 4.88
C LYS A 114 0.04 9.90 5.80
N TYR A 115 -1.01 10.62 5.44
CA TYR A 115 -2.27 10.63 6.18
C TYR A 115 -2.91 9.23 6.25
N GLU A 116 -2.98 8.51 5.12
CA GLU A 116 -3.47 7.13 5.09
C GLU A 116 -2.69 6.21 6.05
N GLY A 117 -1.36 6.35 6.10
CA GLY A 117 -0.52 5.63 7.05
C GLY A 117 -0.90 5.91 8.51
N VAL A 118 -1.09 7.19 8.88
CA VAL A 118 -1.52 7.57 10.23
C VAL A 118 -2.91 6.99 10.56
N VAL A 119 -3.85 7.04 9.63
CA VAL A 119 -5.19 6.46 9.83
C VAL A 119 -5.09 4.95 10.08
N ALA A 120 -4.24 4.24 9.34
CA ALA A 120 -4.03 2.81 9.53
C ALA A 120 -3.39 2.48 10.90
N ASP A 121 -2.40 3.26 11.32
CA ASP A 121 -1.74 3.08 12.62
C ASP A 121 -2.70 3.31 13.79
N GLU A 122 -3.49 4.38 13.73
CA GLU A 122 -4.49 4.70 14.75
C GLU A 122 -5.62 3.66 14.79
N GLU A 123 -6.03 3.13 13.64
CA GLU A 123 -7.02 2.05 13.60
C GLU A 123 -6.49 0.78 14.26
N LEU A 124 -5.23 0.43 13.99
CA LEU A 124 -4.57 -0.69 14.66
C LEU A 124 -4.49 -0.48 16.19
N ALA A 125 -4.21 0.75 16.64
CA ALA A 125 -4.19 1.09 18.06
C ALA A 125 -5.56 0.90 18.73
N LYS A 126 -6.65 1.33 18.07
CA LYS A 126 -8.02 1.09 18.55
C LYS A 126 -8.33 -0.40 18.64
N LEU A 127 -8.03 -1.17 17.60
CA LEU A 127 -8.26 -2.62 17.58
C LEU A 127 -7.47 -3.33 18.69
N ARG A 128 -6.23 -2.88 18.98
CA ARG A 128 -5.44 -3.38 20.12
C ARG A 128 -6.10 -3.07 21.46
N SER A 129 -6.66 -1.88 21.63
CA SER A 129 -7.41 -1.51 22.83
C SER A 129 -8.65 -2.40 23.02
N ASN A 130 -9.43 -2.60 21.94
CA ASN A 130 -10.59 -3.49 21.94
C ASN A 130 -10.19 -4.93 22.32
N ALA A 131 -9.11 -5.45 21.74
CA ALA A 131 -8.60 -6.78 22.07
C ALA A 131 -8.16 -6.88 23.54
N LYS A 132 -7.54 -5.83 24.10
CA LYS A 132 -7.14 -5.78 25.51
C LYS A 132 -8.36 -5.80 26.43
N GLN A 133 -9.39 -5.01 26.13
CA GLN A 133 -10.64 -5.01 26.89
C GLN A 133 -11.35 -6.36 26.82
N ALA A 134 -11.45 -6.95 25.62
CA ALA A 134 -12.06 -8.27 25.45
C ALA A 134 -11.33 -9.34 26.30
N ARG A 135 -9.99 -9.36 26.28
CA ARG A 135 -9.19 -10.26 27.13
C ARG A 135 -9.47 -10.04 28.62
N HIS A 136 -9.57 -8.80 29.07
CA HIS A 136 -9.87 -8.48 30.46
C HIS A 136 -11.26 -8.99 30.87
N LEU A 137 -12.28 -8.75 30.05
CA LEU A 137 -13.64 -9.25 30.30
C LEU A 137 -13.68 -10.77 30.33
N HIS A 138 -12.97 -11.44 29.42
CA HIS A 138 -12.84 -12.90 29.46
C HIS A 138 -12.17 -13.40 30.74
N ALA A 139 -11.15 -12.70 31.23
CA ALA A 139 -10.46 -13.06 32.47
C ALA A 139 -11.36 -12.90 33.71
N LEU A 140 -12.35 -12.00 33.71
CA LEU A 140 -13.28 -11.83 34.82
C LEU A 140 -14.38 -12.90 34.87
N ARG A 141 -14.66 -13.61 33.77
CA ARG A 141 -15.74 -14.60 33.68
C ARG A 141 -15.75 -15.64 34.81
N PRO A 142 -14.62 -16.26 35.21
CA PRO A 142 -14.61 -17.25 36.30
C PRO A 142 -15.02 -16.65 37.64
N GLU A 143 -14.61 -15.41 37.93
CA GLU A 143 -14.98 -14.73 39.18
C GLU A 143 -16.46 -14.36 39.21
N TYR A 144 -17.02 -13.89 38.09
CA TYR A 144 -18.47 -13.71 37.96
C TYR A 144 -19.24 -15.01 38.16
N ALA A 145 -18.76 -16.13 37.61
CA ALA A 145 -19.36 -17.44 37.83
C ALA A 145 -19.28 -17.86 39.31
N ARG A 146 -18.16 -17.62 39.99
CA ARG A 146 -17.99 -17.88 41.43
C ARG A 146 -18.94 -17.05 42.28
N LEU A 147 -19.13 -15.78 41.94
CA LEU A 147 -20.09 -14.89 42.62
C LEU A 147 -21.53 -15.40 42.48
N GLY A 148 -21.93 -15.84 41.28
CA GLY A 148 -23.25 -16.46 41.06
C GLY A 148 -23.46 -17.70 41.93
N VAL A 149 -22.50 -18.63 41.91
CA VAL A 149 -22.55 -19.85 42.76
C VAL A 149 -22.59 -19.50 44.26
N GLY A 150 -21.91 -18.43 44.68
CA GLY A 150 -21.97 -17.93 46.05
C GLY A 150 -23.35 -17.43 46.44
N LEU A 151 -24.03 -16.72 45.52
CA LEU A 151 -25.39 -16.24 45.71
C LEU A 151 -26.39 -17.39 45.84
N ASP A 152 -26.32 -18.37 44.93
CA ASP A 152 -27.19 -19.55 44.94
C ASP A 152 -27.05 -20.35 46.24
N ARG A 153 -25.83 -20.44 46.79
CA ARG A 153 -25.58 -21.07 48.10
C ARG A 153 -26.20 -20.29 49.25
N ALA A 154 -26.15 -18.96 49.21
CA ALA A 154 -26.75 -18.11 50.24
C ALA A 154 -28.29 -18.23 50.22
N ASP A 155 -28.90 -18.22 49.04
CA ASP A 155 -30.35 -18.39 48.86
C ASP A 155 -30.83 -19.78 49.31
N ASN A 156 -30.10 -20.84 48.94
CA ASN A 156 -30.41 -22.20 49.42
C ASN A 156 -30.30 -22.31 50.95
N SER A 157 -29.29 -21.68 51.55
CA SER A 157 -29.12 -21.68 53.00
C SER A 157 -30.27 -20.93 53.70
N ALA A 158 -30.70 -19.79 53.14
CA ALA A 158 -31.80 -19.01 53.67
C ALA A 158 -33.14 -19.75 53.56
N THR A 159 -33.42 -20.37 52.41
CA THR A 159 -34.66 -21.14 52.18
C THR A 159 -34.75 -22.37 53.09
N VAL A 160 -33.66 -23.12 53.27
CA VAL A 160 -33.60 -24.24 54.22
C VAL A 160 -33.90 -23.74 55.63
N ARG A 161 -33.28 -22.64 56.07
CA ARG A 161 -33.51 -22.08 57.41
C ARG A 161 -34.95 -21.61 57.61
N ILE A 162 -35.56 -21.01 56.59
CA ILE A 162 -36.98 -20.62 56.62
C ILE A 162 -37.87 -21.85 56.72
N ALA A 163 -37.58 -22.92 55.98
CA ALA A 163 -38.33 -24.17 56.04
C ALA A 163 -38.25 -24.82 57.43
N GLU A 164 -37.05 -24.86 58.03
CA GLU A 164 -36.81 -25.35 59.40
C GLU A 164 -37.57 -24.52 60.45
N LEU A 165 -37.57 -23.19 60.32
CA LEU A 165 -38.32 -22.31 61.23
C LEU A 165 -39.82 -22.53 61.11
N LYS A 166 -40.34 -22.70 59.88
CA LYS A 166 -41.76 -23.01 59.64
C LYS A 166 -42.16 -24.39 60.16
N SER A 167 -41.32 -25.41 60.01
CA SER A 167 -41.62 -26.76 60.53
C SER A 167 -41.64 -26.77 62.05
N LYS A 168 -40.65 -26.15 62.70
CA LYS A 168 -40.61 -26.00 64.17
C LYS A 168 -41.82 -25.22 64.70
N ALA A 169 -42.22 -24.15 64.01
CA ALA A 169 -43.42 -23.40 64.38
C ALA A 169 -44.71 -24.22 64.24
N LYS A 170 -44.75 -25.18 63.31
CA LYS A 170 -45.91 -26.06 63.09
C LYS A 170 -45.97 -27.24 64.07
N GLU A 171 -44.84 -27.74 64.55
CA GLU A 171 -44.76 -28.76 65.60
C GLU A 171 -45.06 -28.24 67.01
N SER A 172 -44.97 -26.91 67.21
CA SER A 172 -45.30 -26.24 68.47
C SER A 172 -46.79 -25.88 68.65
N PHE A 173 -47.65 -26.25 67.69
CA PHE A 173 -49.12 -26.18 67.77
C PHE A 173 -49.72 -27.58 67.69
#